data_AF-Q6MZ96-F1
#
_entry.id   AF-Q6MZ96-F1
#
_cell.length_a   1.000
_cell.length_b   1.000
_cell.length_c   1.000
_cell.angle_alpha   90.00
_cell.angle_beta   90.00
_cell.angle_gamma   90.00
#
_symmetry.space_group_name_H-M   'P 1'
#
loop_
_entity.id
_entity.type
_entity.pdbx_description
1 polymer ?
#
loop_
_entity_poly.entity_id
_entity_poly.type
_entity_poly.pdbx_seq_one_letter_code
_entity_poly.pdbx_strand_id
1 'polypeptide(L)'
;MGPTAALFSQAKMPQGDSAVRQLAHSAMISPNPIPAALSARVPELAQQLVDIVAIARIPGVRAKVAVRSRVAGINPVSVCIGWGGLRIADVEKGLGGERIHVVAYHVDPATYVINVLGCPGTGTGAAAAAEERSRRIRVRVEAHDYPRTVGKAGQNVRLASKLTGQKIEILVEKSCTADCFA
;
A
#
# COMPACT_ATOMS: atom_id res chain seq x y z
N MET A 1 -31.37 33.84 -12.70
CA MET A 1 -30.76 32.57 -13.16
C MET A 1 -29.32 32.86 -13.55
N GLY A 2 -28.38 32.39 -12.71
CA GLY A 2 -26.93 32.60 -12.82
C GLY A 2 -26.28 31.98 -11.58
N PRO A 3 -25.18 31.22 -11.70
CA PRO A 3 -24.91 30.08 -10.83
C PRO A 3 -24.22 30.45 -9.51
N THR A 4 -24.67 29.82 -8.43
CA THR A 4 -24.07 29.86 -7.09
C THR A 4 -22.75 29.08 -7.09
N ALA A 5 -21.64 29.80 -7.04
CA ALA A 5 -20.29 29.26 -6.86
C ALA A 5 -19.81 29.49 -5.42
N ALA A 6 -18.97 28.56 -4.92
CA ALA A 6 -18.33 28.48 -3.61
C ALA A 6 -19.26 27.98 -2.48
N LEU A 7 -18.92 26.94 -1.72
CA LEU A 7 -17.72 26.85 -0.88
C LEU A 7 -17.21 25.41 -0.79
N PHE A 8 -16.15 25.07 -1.54
CA PHE A 8 -15.29 23.94 -1.19
C PHE A 8 -14.30 24.41 -0.12
N SER A 9 -14.52 23.94 1.10
CA SER A 9 -13.62 24.11 2.24
C SER A 9 -12.22 23.62 1.86
N GLN A 10 -11.27 24.54 1.69
CA GLN A 10 -9.86 24.24 1.58
C GLN A 10 -9.38 23.67 2.92
N ALA A 11 -9.35 22.34 3.02
CA ALA A 11 -8.58 21.67 4.06
C ALA A 11 -7.10 21.92 3.77
N LYS A 12 -6.53 22.86 4.53
CA LYS A 12 -5.11 23.24 4.54
C LYS A 12 -4.26 21.99 4.79
N MET A 13 -3.49 21.59 3.78
CA MET A 13 -2.60 20.43 3.85
C MET A 13 -1.48 20.69 4.87
N PRO A 14 -1.18 19.75 5.79
CA PRO A 14 -0.05 19.90 6.70
C PRO A 14 1.26 19.78 5.91
N GLN A 15 1.96 20.90 5.77
CA GLN A 15 3.34 20.93 5.29
C GLN A 15 4.26 20.38 6.38
N GLY A 16 4.91 19.25 6.12
CA GLY A 16 5.81 18.63 7.10
C GLY A 16 6.36 17.28 6.63
N ASP A 17 7.07 17.24 5.52
CA ASP A 17 7.75 16.06 4.96
C ASP A 17 9.01 15.66 5.73
N SER A 18 8.90 15.40 7.04
CA SER A 18 9.97 14.72 7.80
C SER A 18 9.95 13.21 7.60
N ALA A 19 8.75 12.63 7.35
CA ALA A 19 8.57 11.20 7.09
C ALA A 19 9.18 10.76 5.74
N VAL A 20 9.10 11.63 4.72
CA VAL A 20 9.66 11.34 3.38
C VAL A 20 11.19 11.25 3.43
N ARG A 21 11.84 12.04 4.30
CA ARG A 21 13.30 11.99 4.48
C ARG A 21 13.79 10.72 5.18
N GLN A 22 13.06 10.21 6.17
CA GLN A 22 13.42 8.95 6.84
C GLN A 22 13.24 7.73 5.93
N LEU A 23 12.27 7.77 5.00
CA LEU A 23 12.04 6.70 4.02
C LEU A 23 13.14 6.59 2.96
N ALA A 24 13.88 7.67 2.69
CA ALA A 24 15.04 7.65 1.78
C ALA A 24 16.24 6.88 2.36
N HIS A 25 16.43 6.88 3.69
CA HIS A 25 17.66 6.36 4.31
C HIS A 25 17.78 4.83 4.21
N SER A 26 16.66 4.09 4.26
CA SER A 26 16.67 2.62 4.10
C SER A 26 16.72 2.16 2.64
N ALA A 27 16.37 3.03 1.67
CA ALA A 27 16.38 2.72 0.24
C ALA A 27 17.75 2.95 -0.42
N MET A 28 18.64 3.73 0.21
CA MET A 28 19.98 4.08 -0.32
C MET A 28 21.06 3.01 -0.12
N ILE A 29 20.82 1.96 0.67
CA ILE A 29 21.85 0.97 1.04
C ILE A 29 21.91 -0.22 0.06
N SER A 30 20.98 -0.32 -0.90
CA SER A 30 20.94 -1.41 -1.88
C SER A 30 21.46 -0.98 -3.27
N PRO A 31 22.23 -1.83 -3.98
CA PRO A 31 22.85 -1.48 -5.26
C PRO A 31 21.87 -1.12 -6.38
N ASN A 32 20.58 -1.48 -6.25
CA ASN A 32 19.52 -1.12 -7.19
C ASN A 32 18.34 -0.44 -6.46
N PRO A 33 18.27 0.91 -6.43
CA PRO A 33 17.19 1.61 -5.75
C PRO A 33 15.87 1.55 -6.56
N ILE A 34 14.82 0.99 -5.95
CA ILE A 34 13.46 0.90 -6.53
C ILE A 34 12.92 2.27 -7.00
N PRO A 35 13.08 3.38 -6.25
CA PRO A 35 12.59 4.69 -6.69
C PRO A 35 13.16 5.12 -8.05
N ALA A 36 14.47 4.94 -8.25
CA ALA A 36 15.14 5.35 -9.48
C ALA A 36 14.67 4.48 -10.67
N ALA A 37 14.56 3.17 -10.46
CA ALA A 37 14.12 2.24 -11.50
C ALA A 37 12.67 2.51 -11.94
N LEU A 38 11.78 2.80 -10.99
CA LEU A 38 10.39 3.19 -11.29
C LEU A 38 10.33 4.55 -12.01
N SER A 39 11.07 5.55 -11.53
CA SER A 39 11.09 6.87 -12.15
C SER A 39 11.62 6.84 -13.59
N ALA A 40 12.52 5.92 -13.92
CA ALA A 40 13.04 5.77 -15.28
C ALA A 40 12.01 5.13 -16.24
N ARG A 41 11.06 4.32 -15.74
CA ARG A 41 10.07 3.61 -16.58
C ARG A 41 8.68 4.26 -16.58
N VAL A 42 8.37 5.09 -15.58
CA VAL A 42 7.07 5.71 -15.37
C VAL A 42 7.22 7.24 -15.47
N PRO A 43 6.89 7.85 -16.62
CA PRO A 43 7.05 9.30 -16.81
C PRO A 43 6.25 10.13 -15.79
N GLU A 44 5.13 9.61 -15.30
CA GLU A 44 4.28 10.27 -14.32
C GLU A 44 4.94 10.40 -12.93
N LEU A 45 5.85 9.46 -12.58
CA LEU A 45 6.71 9.59 -11.39
C LEU A 45 7.81 10.63 -11.61
N ALA A 46 8.41 10.65 -12.80
CA ALA A 46 9.44 11.63 -13.16
C ALA A 46 8.90 13.07 -13.19
N GLN A 47 7.64 13.23 -13.61
CA GLN A 47 6.92 14.50 -13.64
C GLN A 47 6.29 14.88 -12.29
N GLN A 48 6.49 14.08 -11.23
CA GLN A 48 5.90 14.29 -9.91
C GLN A 48 4.36 14.36 -9.89
N LEU A 49 3.69 13.74 -10.87
CA LEU A 49 2.23 13.60 -10.89
C LEU A 49 1.77 12.52 -9.91
N VAL A 50 2.65 11.54 -9.68
CA VAL A 50 2.49 10.46 -8.71
C VAL A 50 3.71 10.48 -7.78
N ASP A 51 3.48 10.26 -6.49
CA ASP A 51 4.52 10.12 -5.48
C ASP A 51 4.65 8.68 -5.00
N ILE A 52 5.88 8.28 -4.70
CA ILE A 52 6.15 7.10 -3.88
C ILE A 52 6.10 7.52 -2.42
N VAL A 53 5.12 7.02 -1.68
CA VAL A 53 4.93 7.34 -0.26
C VAL A 53 5.88 6.54 0.60
N ALA A 54 5.96 5.22 0.39
CA ALA A 54 6.78 4.33 1.20
C ALA A 54 7.21 3.09 0.40
N ILE A 55 8.31 2.47 0.84
CA ILE A 55 8.83 1.23 0.25
C ILE A 55 9.21 0.27 1.38
N ALA A 56 8.72 -0.96 1.29
CA ALA A 56 9.13 -2.06 2.15
C ALA A 56 9.70 -3.16 1.27
N ARG A 57 10.97 -3.52 1.51
CA ARG A 57 11.73 -4.40 0.62
C ARG A 57 12.35 -5.58 1.37
N ILE A 58 12.27 -6.76 0.75
CA ILE A 58 13.14 -7.91 1.00
C ILE A 58 13.94 -8.11 -0.29
N PRO A 59 15.21 -7.68 -0.34
CA PRO A 59 16.02 -7.71 -1.55
C PRO A 59 16.06 -9.09 -2.19
N GLY A 60 15.86 -9.16 -3.51
CA GLY A 60 15.91 -10.41 -4.27
C GLY A 60 14.70 -11.32 -4.11
N VAL A 61 13.71 -10.94 -3.29
CA VAL A 61 12.49 -11.74 -3.09
C VAL A 61 11.26 -10.93 -3.45
N ARG A 62 10.96 -9.87 -2.68
CA ARG A 62 9.72 -9.12 -2.83
C ARG A 62 9.82 -7.72 -2.25
N ALA A 63 9.20 -6.78 -2.94
CA ALA A 63 8.97 -5.42 -2.47
C ALA A 63 7.48 -5.08 -2.47
N LYS A 64 7.08 -4.21 -1.55
CA LYS A 64 5.83 -3.46 -1.62
C LYS A 64 6.15 -1.97 -1.75
N VAL A 65 5.45 -1.31 -2.65
CA VAL A 65 5.63 0.12 -2.94
C VAL A 65 4.28 0.80 -2.82
N ALA A 66 4.17 1.77 -1.92
CA ALA A 66 2.97 2.56 -1.76
C ALA A 66 3.07 3.83 -2.60
N VAL A 67 2.08 4.07 -3.44
CA VAL A 67 2.02 5.22 -4.36
C VAL A 67 0.76 6.04 -4.13
N ARG A 68 0.86 7.35 -4.36
CA ARG A 68 -0.24 8.30 -4.23
C ARG A 68 -0.26 9.21 -5.45
N SER A 69 -1.44 9.48 -6.00
CA SER A 69 -1.56 10.51 -7.05
C SER A 69 -1.62 11.90 -6.43
N ARG A 70 -0.96 12.87 -7.06
CA ARG A 70 -1.14 14.31 -6.76
C ARG A 70 -2.27 14.93 -7.57
N VAL A 71 -2.65 14.31 -8.68
CA VAL A 71 -3.59 14.86 -9.65
C VAL A 71 -4.84 14.00 -9.71
N ALA A 72 -6.00 14.66 -9.65
CA ALA A 72 -7.29 13.99 -9.81
C ALA A 72 -7.40 13.36 -11.21
N GLY A 73 -7.98 12.17 -11.31
CA GLY A 73 -8.15 11.44 -12.58
C GLY A 73 -6.98 10.54 -12.96
N ILE A 74 -5.84 10.61 -12.27
CA ILE A 74 -4.73 9.67 -12.45
C ILE A 74 -4.81 8.58 -11.37
N ASN A 75 -4.91 7.33 -11.80
CA ASN A 75 -4.77 6.19 -10.91
C ASN A 75 -3.27 5.85 -10.77
N PRO A 76 -2.68 6.01 -9.57
CA PRO A 76 -1.25 5.86 -9.37
C PRO A 76 -0.79 4.39 -9.53
N VAL A 77 -1.66 3.43 -9.23
CA VAL A 77 -1.33 2.00 -9.34
C VAL A 77 -1.25 1.58 -10.80
N SER A 78 -2.26 1.91 -11.61
CA SER A 78 -2.30 1.51 -13.02
C SER A 78 -1.17 2.14 -13.84
N VAL A 79 -0.84 3.39 -13.53
CA VAL A 79 0.25 4.12 -14.18
C VAL A 79 1.62 3.49 -13.92
N CYS A 80 1.86 3.04 -12.68
CA CYS A 80 3.09 2.34 -12.33
C CYS A 80 3.15 0.91 -12.90
N ILE A 81 2.02 0.22 -12.99
CA ILE A 81 1.94 -1.14 -13.57
C ILE A 81 2.15 -1.09 -15.10
N GLY A 82 1.56 -0.11 -15.77
CA GLY A 82 1.55 0.01 -17.22
C GLY A 82 0.60 -0.98 -17.90
N TRP A 83 0.46 -0.87 -19.22
CA TRP A 83 -0.41 -1.75 -19.99
C TRP A 83 0.06 -3.21 -19.87
N GLY A 84 -0.84 -4.11 -19.47
CA GLY A 84 -0.53 -5.53 -19.24
C GLY A 84 0.53 -5.80 -18.16
N GLY A 85 0.91 -4.82 -17.33
CA GLY A 85 2.00 -4.98 -16.36
C GLY A 85 3.40 -4.87 -16.94
N LEU A 86 3.55 -4.38 -18.18
CA LEU A 86 4.84 -4.33 -18.86
C LEU A 86 5.86 -3.44 -18.13
N ARG A 87 5.43 -2.26 -17.65
CA ARG A 87 6.34 -1.31 -16.97
C ARG A 87 6.89 -1.91 -15.68
N ILE A 88 6.03 -2.53 -14.87
CA ILE A 88 6.46 -3.13 -13.61
C ILE A 88 7.33 -4.38 -13.85
N ALA A 89 6.99 -5.21 -14.83
CA ALA A 89 7.76 -6.40 -15.19
C ALA A 89 9.19 -6.06 -15.64
N ASP A 90 9.37 -4.97 -16.39
CA ASP A 90 10.69 -4.49 -16.79
C ASP A 90 11.54 -4.09 -15.57
N VAL A 91 10.93 -3.44 -14.58
CA VAL A 91 11.59 -3.07 -13.33
C VAL A 91 11.93 -4.32 -12.51
N GLU A 92 11.02 -5.28 -12.38
CA GLU A 92 11.29 -6.57 -11.70
C GLU A 92 12.48 -7.29 -12.35
N LYS A 93 12.55 -7.30 -13.68
CA LYS A 93 13.67 -7.89 -14.45
C LYS A 93 14.98 -7.17 -14.18
N GLY A 94 14.98 -5.83 -14.13
CA GLY A 94 16.15 -5.02 -13.79
C GLY A 94 16.64 -5.22 -12.34
N LEU A 95 15.76 -5.64 -11.43
CA LEU A 95 16.10 -5.95 -10.03
C LEU A 95 16.46 -7.42 -9.79
N GLY A 96 16.73 -8.20 -10.84
CA GLY A 96 17.10 -9.61 -10.71
C GLY A 96 15.93 -10.54 -10.43
N GLY A 97 14.72 -10.19 -10.87
CA GLY A 97 13.50 -10.99 -10.68
C GLY A 97 12.79 -10.74 -9.35
N GLU A 98 13.16 -9.68 -8.62
CA GLU A 98 12.46 -9.29 -7.40
C GLU A 98 11.01 -8.89 -7.71
N ARG A 99 10.03 -9.51 -7.02
CA ARG A 99 8.60 -9.25 -7.27
C ARG A 99 8.15 -7.95 -6.60
N ILE A 100 7.59 -7.02 -7.35
CA ILE A 100 7.16 -5.71 -6.84
C ILE A 100 5.64 -5.65 -6.81
N HIS A 101 5.08 -5.33 -5.64
CA HIS A 101 3.66 -5.11 -5.46
C HIS A 101 3.39 -3.61 -5.23
N VAL A 102 2.78 -2.96 -6.21
CA VAL A 102 2.39 -1.54 -6.13
C VAL A 102 1.00 -1.43 -5.50
N VAL A 103 0.85 -0.58 -4.48
CA VAL A 103 -0.41 -0.39 -3.75
C VAL A 103 -0.76 1.08 -3.62
N ALA A 104 -2.05 1.41 -3.66
CA ALA A 104 -2.51 2.76 -3.45
C ALA A 104 -2.41 3.14 -1.95
N TYR A 105 -1.70 4.22 -1.66
CA TYR A 105 -1.72 4.83 -0.35
C TYR A 105 -3.09 5.41 -0.05
N HIS A 106 -3.53 5.27 1.21
CA HIS A 106 -4.76 5.87 1.70
C HIS A 106 -4.51 6.57 3.04
N VAL A 107 -5.26 7.64 3.31
CA VAL A 107 -5.10 8.42 4.55
C VAL A 107 -5.66 7.67 5.76
N ASP A 108 -6.81 7.01 5.60
CA ASP A 108 -7.31 6.10 6.63
C ASP A 108 -6.44 4.84 6.73
N PRO A 109 -5.84 4.57 7.90
CA PRO A 109 -4.91 3.47 8.09
C PRO A 109 -5.55 2.09 7.93
N ALA A 110 -6.84 1.94 8.25
CA ALA A 110 -7.58 0.69 8.07
C ALA A 110 -7.66 0.33 6.57
N THR A 111 -8.18 1.26 5.76
CA THR A 111 -8.24 1.11 4.29
C THR A 111 -6.85 0.92 3.68
N TYR A 112 -5.85 1.66 4.18
CA TYR A 112 -4.48 1.51 3.68
C TYR A 112 -3.93 0.10 3.93
N VAL A 113 -4.08 -0.46 5.14
CA VAL A 113 -3.63 -1.82 5.45
C VAL A 113 -4.34 -2.87 4.59
N ILE A 114 -5.64 -2.73 4.36
CA ILE A 114 -6.40 -3.64 3.48
C ILE A 114 -5.81 -3.62 2.06
N ASN A 115 -5.58 -2.43 1.50
CA ASN A 115 -4.95 -2.26 0.20
C ASN A 115 -3.54 -2.87 0.16
N VAL A 116 -2.77 -2.70 1.23
CA VAL A 116 -1.40 -3.23 1.32
C VAL A 116 -1.39 -4.76 1.36
N LEU A 117 -2.28 -5.37 2.13
CA LEU A 117 -2.39 -6.83 2.24
C LEU A 117 -2.94 -7.48 0.97
N GLY A 118 -3.76 -6.74 0.21
CA GLY A 118 -4.43 -7.24 -0.99
C GLY A 118 -5.61 -8.15 -0.67
N CYS A 119 -6.22 -7.96 0.50
CA CYS A 119 -7.48 -8.62 0.89
C CYS A 119 -8.64 -7.95 0.15
N PRO A 120 -9.70 -8.70 -0.21
CA PRO A 120 -10.93 -8.10 -0.69
C PRO A 120 -11.48 -7.12 0.36
N GLY A 121 -11.89 -5.93 -0.10
CA GLY A 121 -12.26 -4.80 0.75
C GLY A 121 -13.54 -5.00 1.56
N THR A 122 -13.70 -4.13 2.56
CA THR A 122 -14.89 -3.90 3.39
C THR A 122 -16.18 -4.00 2.57
N GLY A 123 -16.86 -5.13 2.67
CA GLY A 123 -18.06 -5.48 1.91
C GLY A 123 -18.34 -6.98 1.99
N THR A 124 -17.30 -7.80 2.10
CA THR A 124 -17.37 -9.27 2.22
C THR A 124 -16.31 -9.83 3.19
N GLY A 125 -16.31 -9.40 4.46
CA GLY A 125 -15.59 -10.12 5.54
C GLY A 125 -14.30 -9.50 6.10
N ALA A 126 -13.82 -8.35 5.60
CA ALA A 126 -12.66 -7.67 6.17
C ALA A 126 -13.05 -6.43 7.00
N ALA A 127 -12.95 -6.52 8.32
CA ALA A 127 -13.06 -5.39 9.24
C ALA A 127 -11.68 -5.06 9.82
N ALA A 128 -11.25 -3.81 9.65
CA ALA A 128 -10.02 -3.28 10.23
C ALA A 128 -10.36 -2.33 11.38
N ALA A 129 -10.00 -2.72 12.61
CA ALA A 129 -10.12 -1.86 13.78
C ALA A 129 -8.75 -1.25 14.08
N ALA A 130 -8.64 0.08 13.95
CA ALA A 130 -7.45 0.81 14.31
C ALA A 130 -7.46 1.15 15.80
N GLU A 131 -6.42 0.74 16.51
CA GLU A 131 -6.20 1.14 17.90
C GLU A 131 -5.11 2.22 17.94
N GLU A 132 -5.54 3.48 18.03
CA GLU A 132 -4.69 4.66 17.80
C GLU A 132 -3.55 4.80 18.83
N ARG A 133 -3.78 4.35 20.08
CA ARG A 133 -2.75 4.33 21.13
C ARG A 133 -1.64 3.30 20.88
N SER A 134 -1.97 2.20 20.23
CA SER A 134 -1.10 1.01 20.13
C SER A 134 -0.45 0.86 18.75
N ARG A 135 -0.82 1.72 17.77
CA ARG A 135 -0.48 1.55 16.34
C ARG A 135 -0.69 0.12 15.88
N ARG A 136 -1.82 -0.47 16.27
CA ARG A 136 -2.19 -1.85 15.99
C ARG A 136 -3.47 -1.88 15.16
N ILE A 137 -3.48 -2.72 14.14
CA ILE A 137 -4.63 -2.91 13.25
C ILE A 137 -4.93 -4.40 13.21
N ARG A 138 -6.16 -4.75 13.60
CA ARG A 138 -6.67 -6.11 13.50
C ARG A 138 -7.46 -6.23 12.21
N VAL A 139 -7.07 -7.16 11.35
CA VAL A 139 -7.73 -7.45 10.07
C VAL A 139 -8.40 -8.80 10.21
N ARG A 140 -9.73 -8.81 10.11
CA ARG A 140 -10.49 -10.06 9.98
C ARG A 140 -10.47 -10.54 8.53
N VAL A 141 -10.29 -11.84 8.32
CA VAL A 141 -10.33 -12.48 7.00
C VAL A 141 -11.03 -13.83 7.10
N GLU A 142 -11.61 -14.29 6.02
CA GLU A 142 -12.11 -15.65 5.93
C GLU A 142 -10.96 -16.68 5.95
N ALA A 143 -11.27 -17.92 6.34
CA ALA A 143 -10.29 -19.00 6.41
C ALA A 143 -9.59 -19.26 5.07
N HIS A 144 -10.29 -19.05 3.95
CA HIS A 144 -9.76 -19.26 2.61
C HIS A 144 -8.76 -18.17 2.20
N ASP A 145 -8.90 -16.94 2.70
CA ASP A 145 -8.04 -15.79 2.40
C ASP A 145 -6.84 -15.67 3.33
N TYR A 146 -6.86 -16.37 4.47
CA TYR A 146 -5.78 -16.33 5.46
C TYR A 146 -4.39 -16.66 4.88
N PRO A 147 -4.18 -17.75 4.11
CA PRO A 147 -2.86 -18.09 3.59
C PRO A 147 -2.30 -17.03 2.64
N ARG A 148 -3.16 -16.44 1.81
CA ARG A 148 -2.80 -15.35 0.89
C ARG A 148 -2.43 -14.08 1.65
N THR A 149 -3.20 -13.76 2.68
CA THR A 149 -3.01 -12.56 3.49
C THR A 149 -1.72 -12.63 4.29
N VAL A 150 -1.43 -13.76 4.95
CA VAL A 150 -0.18 -14.00 5.69
C VAL A 150 1.03 -14.04 4.75
N GLY A 151 0.88 -14.74 3.63
CA GLY A 151 1.94 -15.03 2.68
C GLY A 151 2.95 -16.07 3.19
N LYS A 152 3.86 -16.51 2.31
CA LYS A 152 4.88 -17.51 2.64
C LYS A 152 5.72 -17.05 3.84
N ALA A 153 5.75 -17.83 4.91
CA ALA A 153 6.46 -17.51 6.17
C ALA A 153 6.12 -16.11 6.76
N GLY A 154 4.90 -15.60 6.53
CA GLY A 154 4.48 -14.29 7.05
C GLY A 154 5.13 -13.09 6.34
N GLN A 155 5.79 -13.31 5.19
CA GLN A 155 6.49 -12.25 4.47
C GLN A 155 5.55 -11.11 4.03
N ASN A 156 4.31 -11.43 3.63
CA ASN A 156 3.37 -10.43 3.14
C ASN A 156 2.97 -9.45 4.26
N VAL A 157 2.66 -9.99 5.45
CA VAL A 157 2.34 -9.21 6.65
C VAL A 157 3.54 -8.44 7.14
N ARG A 158 4.72 -9.05 7.17
CA ARG A 158 5.95 -8.36 7.60
C ARG A 158 6.27 -7.17 6.70
N LEU A 159 6.12 -7.33 5.38
CA LEU A 159 6.26 -6.23 4.42
C LEU A 159 5.17 -5.18 4.62
N ALA A 160 3.92 -5.59 4.84
CA ALA A 160 2.80 -4.68 5.07
C ALA A 160 2.96 -3.84 6.34
N SER A 161 3.38 -4.46 7.45
CA SER A 161 3.65 -3.78 8.72
C SER A 161 4.80 -2.78 8.58
N LYS A 162 5.87 -3.13 7.82
CA LYS A 162 6.97 -2.21 7.52
C LYS A 162 6.51 -1.04 6.64
N LEU A 163 5.66 -1.29 5.64
CA LEU A 163 5.20 -0.27 4.69
C LEU A 163 4.24 0.73 5.34
N THR A 164 3.39 0.26 6.25
CA THR A 164 2.37 1.07 6.93
C THR A 164 2.85 1.65 8.25
N GLY A 165 3.92 1.10 8.84
CA GLY A 165 4.37 1.45 10.19
C GLY A 165 3.42 0.96 11.30
N GLN A 166 2.48 0.06 10.98
CA GLN A 166 1.45 -0.44 11.90
C GLN A 166 1.76 -1.90 12.29
N LYS A 167 1.38 -2.30 13.51
CA LYS A 167 1.36 -3.70 13.93
C LYS A 167 0.08 -4.35 13.39
N ILE A 168 0.22 -5.18 12.36
CA ILE A 168 -0.90 -5.88 11.73
C ILE A 168 -1.08 -7.24 12.39
N GLU A 169 -2.31 -7.51 12.83
CA GLU A 169 -2.75 -8.80 13.37
C GLU A 169 -3.88 -9.34 12.49
N ILE A 170 -3.76 -10.57 12.02
CA ILE A 170 -4.78 -11.21 11.20
C ILE A 170 -5.59 -12.15 12.07
N LEU A 171 -6.91 -12.00 12.03
CA LEU A 171 -7.87 -12.84 12.71
C LEU A 171 -8.67 -13.59 11.65
N VAL A 172 -8.84 -14.90 11.83
CA VAL A 172 -9.71 -15.69 10.96
C VAL A 172 -11.12 -15.64 11.52
N GLU A 173 -12.09 -15.23 10.69
CA GLU A 173 -13.49 -15.43 11.03
C GLU A 173 -13.75 -16.93 11.07
N LYS A 174 -13.99 -17.47 12.27
CA LYS A 174 -14.48 -18.83 12.40
C LYS A 174 -15.83 -18.85 11.71
N SER A 175 -15.98 -19.69 10.68
CA SER A 175 -17.30 -20.09 10.21
C SER A 175 -18.07 -20.56 11.44
N CYS A 176 -19.07 -19.79 11.85
CA CYS A 176 -19.94 -20.14 12.95
C CYS A 176 -20.69 -21.42 12.55
N THR A 177 -20.21 -22.58 12.96
CA THR A 177 -21.06 -23.76 13.10
C THR A 177 -21.93 -23.53 14.33
N ALA A 178 -23.08 -22.89 14.10
CA ALA A 178 -24.31 -22.79 14.91
C ALA A 178 -24.28 -22.55 16.45
N ASP A 179 -23.17 -22.59 17.18
CA ASP A 179 -23.20 -22.66 18.65
C ASP A 179 -22.22 -21.68 19.33
N CYS A 180 -22.33 -20.37 19.05
CA CYS A 180 -21.50 -19.35 19.74
C CYS A 180 -22.27 -18.12 20.26
N PHE A 181 -23.56 -18.27 20.59
CA PHE A 181 -24.24 -17.35 21.50
C PHE A 181 -24.86 -18.16 22.65
N ALA A 182 -24.05 -18.46 23.65
CA ALA A 182 -24.48 -18.77 25.01
C ALA A 182 -23.50 -18.08 25.97
#